data_AF-A0A5J5VMK9-F1
#
_entry.id   AF-A0A5J5VMK9-F1
#
_cell.length_a   1.000
_cell.length_b   1.000
_cell.length_c   1.000
_cell.angle_alpha   90.00
_cell.angle_beta   90.00
_cell.angle_gamma   90.00
#
_symmetry.space_group_name_H-M   'P 1'
#
loop_
_entity.id
_entity.type
_entity.pdbx_description
1 polymer ?
#
loop_
_entity_poly.entity_id
_entity_poly.type
_entity_poly.pdbx_seq_one_letter_code
_entity_poly.pdbx_strand_id
1 'polypeptide(L)'
;MAKEQEENGNGSSKLLIELPLGEAAEGFELEKAICSHGLFMLAPNHWDPISRSFSRPFRLTSPPLTVTVGISQPPTSSSSTLYLRVYGASSLSPLHRHSLLNQVSRMLRLSESEENKVREFRSIVEALHGEEEATEYLRSFSGRVFRSPTLFEDMVKCILLCNCQFSRTLSMAKALCELQFEIQHQISSSKAAEDDFIPKTPAGKESKRKLRVSKVSIRLESKLTESKVDNSVSDLQLSQEPHDFVGMGSFPSPEELAKLDESFLAKRCSLGYRASRILKLAQGVVQGNIQLTQLEEDCKETSLSSYDKLSQRLRQIDGFGPFTCANVLMCMGFYHVIPADSETIRHLKQVHSKSCTVQTVGRDVELIYAKYAPFQFLAYWAEMWHFYGQRFGKLSELPVSDYKLITASNMKHKKIATRKRSKTSAEE
;
A
#
# COMPACT_ATOMS: atom_id res chain seq x y z
N MET A 1 13.21 -24.32 11.58
CA MET A 1 13.67 -23.70 12.85
C MET A 1 14.46 -22.46 12.51
N ALA A 2 14.10 -21.31 13.06
CA ALA A 2 14.76 -20.04 12.79
C ALA A 2 16.04 -19.92 13.64
N LYS A 3 17.19 -19.62 13.03
CA LYS A 3 18.47 -19.41 13.73
C LYS A 3 18.61 -17.97 14.21
N GLU A 4 19.41 -17.73 15.25
CA GLU A 4 19.78 -16.41 15.77
C GLU A 4 21.28 -16.22 15.59
N GLN A 5 21.70 -15.04 15.13
CA GLN A 5 23.09 -14.61 15.11
C GLN A 5 23.17 -13.18 15.65
N GLU A 6 24.15 -12.95 16.54
CA GLU A 6 24.41 -11.67 17.18
C GLU A 6 25.53 -10.96 16.42
N GLU A 7 25.23 -9.83 15.75
CA GLU A 7 26.25 -9.00 15.09
C GLU A 7 26.66 -7.86 16.02
N ASN A 8 27.81 -8.00 16.70
CA ASN A 8 28.40 -6.95 17.53
C ASN A 8 29.16 -5.93 16.66
N GLY A 9 28.43 -4.98 16.08
CA GLY A 9 28.95 -3.75 15.49
C GLY A 9 28.61 -2.55 16.38
N ASN A 10 29.62 -1.71 16.66
CA ASN A 10 29.59 -0.59 17.59
C ASN A 10 28.34 0.32 17.41
N GLY A 11 27.42 0.31 18.39
CA GLY A 11 26.44 1.40 18.59
C GLY A 11 24.95 1.18 18.25
N SER A 12 24.38 -0.03 18.36
CA SER A 12 22.94 -0.28 18.64
C SER A 12 22.70 -1.80 18.63
N SER A 13 22.05 -2.37 19.65
CA SER A 13 21.77 -3.82 19.68
C SER A 13 20.85 -4.19 18.50
N LYS A 14 21.34 -5.08 17.62
CA LYS A 14 20.62 -5.56 16.43
C LYS A 14 20.48 -7.08 16.52
N LEU A 15 19.25 -7.56 16.69
CA LEU A 15 18.93 -8.98 16.63
C LEU A 15 18.59 -9.37 15.19
N LEU A 16 19.26 -10.38 14.65
CA LEU A 16 18.95 -10.95 13.34
C LEU A 16 18.12 -12.24 13.49
N ILE A 17 16.95 -12.28 12.87
CA ILE A 17 16.06 -13.44 12.82
C ILE A 17 15.91 -13.88 11.36
N GLU A 18 16.13 -15.17 11.10
CA GLU A 18 15.84 -15.76 9.79
C GLU A 18 14.37 -16.21 9.70
N LEU A 19 13.68 -15.80 8.64
CA LEU A 19 12.35 -16.29 8.28
C LEU A 19 12.46 -17.20 7.05
N PRO A 20 12.26 -18.52 7.17
CA PRO A 20 12.24 -19.41 6.01
C PRO A 20 11.04 -19.11 5.13
N LEU A 21 11.26 -19.10 3.81
CA LEU A 21 10.22 -18.90 2.79
C LEU A 21 9.40 -20.17 2.51
N GLY A 22 9.91 -21.35 2.90
CA GLY A 22 9.22 -22.62 2.66
C GLY A 22 8.96 -22.87 1.18
N GLU A 23 7.74 -23.29 0.83
CA GLU A 23 7.29 -23.51 -0.55
C GLU A 23 7.40 -22.25 -1.44
N ALA A 24 7.38 -21.06 -0.84
CA ALA A 24 7.54 -19.82 -1.59
C ALA A 24 8.99 -19.57 -2.03
N ALA A 25 9.98 -20.33 -1.55
CA ALA A 25 11.39 -20.09 -1.87
C ALA A 25 11.67 -20.04 -3.38
N GLU A 26 10.95 -20.84 -4.17
CA GLU A 26 11.05 -20.82 -5.62
C GLU A 26 10.37 -19.59 -6.23
N GLY A 27 11.17 -18.64 -6.70
CA GLY A 27 10.69 -17.45 -7.41
C GLY A 27 10.10 -16.36 -6.51
N PHE A 28 10.30 -16.41 -5.19
CA PHE A 28 9.99 -15.27 -4.33
C PHE A 28 11.05 -14.18 -4.43
N GLU A 29 10.58 -12.97 -4.69
CA GLU A 29 11.39 -11.76 -4.68
C GLU A 29 10.73 -10.75 -3.74
N LEU A 30 11.48 -10.29 -2.73
CA LEU A 30 10.98 -9.37 -1.71
C LEU A 30 10.46 -8.07 -2.32
N GLU A 31 11.19 -7.52 -3.29
CA GLU A 31 10.78 -6.32 -4.02
C GLU A 31 9.41 -6.51 -4.69
N LYS A 32 9.20 -7.63 -5.39
CA LYS A 32 7.92 -7.93 -6.05
C LYS A 32 6.81 -8.22 -5.05
N ALA A 33 7.11 -8.80 -3.90
CA ALA A 33 6.12 -9.05 -2.86
C ALA A 33 5.67 -7.76 -2.17
N ILE A 34 6.60 -6.90 -1.77
CA ILE A 34 6.34 -5.62 -1.10
C ILE A 34 5.74 -4.61 -2.08
N CYS A 35 6.39 -4.38 -3.23
CA CYS A 35 6.01 -3.33 -4.17
C CYS A 35 4.93 -3.78 -5.17
N SER A 36 4.03 -4.68 -4.76
CA SER A 36 2.95 -5.24 -5.60
C SER A 36 1.65 -4.43 -5.54
N HIS A 37 1.47 -3.55 -4.56
CA HIS A 37 0.22 -2.83 -4.35
C HIS A 37 0.43 -1.52 -3.57
N GLY A 38 -0.32 -0.47 -3.88
CA GLY A 38 -0.15 0.87 -3.28
C GLY A 38 -0.21 0.95 -1.74
N LEU A 39 -0.60 -0.12 -1.04
CA LEU A 39 -0.56 -0.18 0.43
C LEU A 39 0.87 -0.14 0.99
N PHE A 40 1.89 -0.57 0.24
CA PHE A 40 3.29 -0.49 0.69
C PHE A 40 3.76 0.96 0.83
N MET A 41 3.15 1.89 0.09
CA MET A 41 3.47 3.32 0.14
C MET A 41 2.85 4.03 1.35
N LEU A 42 1.89 3.40 2.03
CA LEU A 42 1.20 3.99 3.18
C LEU A 42 2.01 3.79 4.46
N ALA A 43 2.17 4.85 5.25
CA ALA A 43 2.76 4.77 6.58
C ALA A 43 2.15 3.63 7.43
N PRO A 44 2.94 2.99 8.31
CA PRO A 44 4.32 3.31 8.67
C PRO A 44 5.36 2.55 7.82
N ASN A 45 4.97 2.09 6.64
CA ASN A 45 5.85 1.35 5.74
C ASN A 45 6.93 2.25 5.14
N HIS A 46 8.16 1.73 5.05
CA HIS A 46 9.26 2.36 4.34
C HIS A 46 9.94 1.31 3.45
N TRP A 47 10.03 1.61 2.16
CA TRP A 47 10.78 0.81 1.19
C TRP A 47 11.98 1.63 0.74
N ASP A 48 13.17 1.08 0.92
CA ASP A 48 14.41 1.68 0.42
C ASP A 48 14.77 1.06 -0.95
N PRO A 49 14.68 1.82 -2.05
CA PRO A 49 15.01 1.33 -3.38
C PRO A 49 16.48 0.97 -3.56
N ILE A 50 17.39 1.57 -2.78
CA ILE A 50 18.84 1.37 -2.90
C ILE A 50 19.23 0.03 -2.27
N SER A 51 18.87 -0.19 -1.01
CA SER A 51 19.16 -1.45 -0.32
C SER A 51 18.18 -2.57 -0.66
N ARG A 52 17.09 -2.27 -1.39
CA ARG A 52 15.96 -3.18 -1.66
C ARG A 52 15.43 -3.85 -0.38
N SER A 53 15.35 -3.05 0.67
CA SER A 53 14.89 -3.48 1.99
C SER A 53 13.62 -2.74 2.40
N PHE A 54 12.84 -3.41 3.23
CA PHE A 54 11.59 -2.89 3.76
C PHE A 54 11.72 -2.71 5.27
N SER A 55 11.36 -1.55 5.82
CA SER A 55 11.34 -1.32 7.26
C SER A 55 10.01 -0.76 7.73
N ARG A 56 9.58 -1.20 8.92
CA ARG A 56 8.43 -0.65 9.63
C ARG A 56 8.42 -1.08 11.10
N PRO A 57 7.68 -0.37 11.96
CA PRO A 57 7.34 -0.87 13.29
C PRO A 57 6.30 -2.01 13.25
N PHE A 58 6.49 -2.99 14.14
CA PHE A 58 5.59 -4.11 14.42
C PHE A 58 5.17 -4.08 15.89
N ARG A 59 3.88 -4.37 16.15
CA ARG A 59 3.31 -4.45 17.50
C ARG A 59 3.17 -5.90 17.89
N LEU A 60 4.01 -6.36 18.80
CA LEU A 60 4.03 -7.73 19.28
C LEU A 60 3.13 -7.86 20.51
N THR A 61 2.38 -8.96 20.58
CA THR A 61 1.41 -9.20 21.66
C THR A 61 2.01 -10.04 22.79
N SER A 62 1.48 -9.84 24.01
CA SER A 62 1.68 -10.69 25.19
C SER A 62 3.14 -10.78 25.70
N PRO A 63 3.67 -9.75 26.40
CA PRO A 63 3.09 -8.41 26.64
C PRO A 63 3.26 -7.47 25.43
N PRO A 64 2.51 -6.35 25.35
CA PRO A 64 2.66 -5.39 24.26
C PRO A 64 4.10 -4.87 24.15
N LEU A 65 4.70 -5.04 22.97
CA LEU A 65 6.04 -4.53 22.65
C LEU A 65 6.02 -3.99 21.22
N THR A 66 6.59 -2.81 20.99
CA THR A 66 6.78 -2.28 19.64
C THR A 66 8.26 -2.38 19.27
N VAL A 67 8.55 -2.99 18.12
CA VAL A 67 9.90 -3.07 17.57
C VAL A 67 9.93 -2.61 16.13
N THR A 68 10.97 -1.89 15.73
CA THR A 68 11.23 -1.60 14.32
C THR A 68 11.96 -2.79 13.72
N VAL A 69 11.50 -3.24 12.55
CA VAL A 69 12.09 -4.39 11.86
C VAL A 69 12.43 -4.00 10.43
N GLY A 70 13.67 -4.24 10.03
CA GLY A 70 14.13 -4.20 8.65
C GLY A 70 14.08 -5.60 8.05
N ILE A 71 13.57 -5.72 6.84
CA ILE A 71 13.38 -6.97 6.10
C ILE A 71 14.20 -6.86 4.82
N SER A 72 15.12 -7.80 4.62
CA SER A 72 15.94 -7.88 3.42
C SER A 72 16.01 -9.31 2.92
N GLN A 73 16.12 -9.48 1.62
CA GLN A 73 16.39 -10.78 1.00
C GLN A 73 17.89 -10.86 0.68
N PRO A 74 18.59 -11.93 1.10
CA PRO A 74 19.99 -12.14 0.73
C PRO A 74 20.16 -12.19 -0.80
N PRO A 75 21.26 -11.65 -1.35
CA PRO A 75 21.47 -11.53 -2.81
C PRO A 75 21.73 -12.86 -3.53
N THR A 76 21.75 -13.99 -2.83
CA THR A 76 21.96 -15.31 -3.44
C THR A 76 20.67 -15.78 -4.13
N SER A 77 20.76 -16.14 -5.41
CA SER A 77 19.64 -16.53 -6.28
C SER A 77 18.84 -17.77 -5.83
N SER A 78 19.19 -18.36 -4.68
CA SER A 78 18.56 -19.52 -4.05
C SER A 78 18.24 -19.29 -2.57
N SER A 79 18.21 -18.03 -2.12
CA SER A 79 17.94 -17.71 -0.72
C SER A 79 16.53 -18.17 -0.32
N SER A 80 16.47 -19.25 0.45
CA SER A 80 15.25 -19.81 1.01
C SER A 80 14.80 -19.09 2.29
N THR A 81 15.42 -17.95 2.61
CA THR A 81 15.20 -17.22 3.87
C THR A 81 15.16 -15.70 3.63
N LEU A 82 14.41 -15.01 4.48
CA LEU A 82 14.46 -13.57 4.65
C LEU A 82 15.16 -13.22 5.96
N TYR A 83 15.87 -12.10 5.96
CA TYR A 83 16.53 -11.56 7.13
C TYR A 83 15.66 -10.49 7.77
N LEU A 84 15.27 -10.71 9.02
CA LEU A 84 14.51 -9.79 9.86
C LEU A 84 15.46 -9.19 10.89
N ARG A 85 15.92 -7.96 10.65
CA ARG A 85 16.76 -7.20 11.57
C ARG A 85 15.88 -6.42 12.52
N VAL A 86 15.87 -6.79 13.78
CA VAL A 86 15.10 -6.14 14.85
C VAL A 86 15.99 -5.09 15.51
N TYR A 87 15.52 -3.84 15.51
CA TYR A 87 16.24 -2.69 16.06
C TYR A 87 15.79 -2.42 17.50
N GLY A 88 16.73 -2.04 18.37
CA GLY A 88 16.45 -1.63 19.75
C GLY A 88 16.14 -2.78 20.71
N ALA A 89 16.39 -4.03 20.30
CA ALA A 89 16.25 -5.22 21.14
C ALA A 89 17.43 -6.18 20.88
N SER A 90 18.02 -6.72 21.94
CA SER A 90 19.06 -7.76 21.87
C SER A 90 18.48 -9.17 21.81
N SER A 91 17.25 -9.37 22.30
CA SER A 91 16.54 -10.65 22.25
C SER A 91 15.03 -10.44 22.19
N LEU A 92 14.30 -11.44 21.70
CA LEU A 92 12.84 -11.48 21.77
C LEU A 92 12.41 -12.74 22.52
N SER A 93 11.35 -12.61 23.34
CA SER A 93 10.71 -13.78 23.94
C SER A 93 10.17 -14.72 22.84
N PRO A 94 10.01 -16.03 23.11
CA PRO A 94 9.41 -16.96 22.13
C PRO A 94 8.03 -16.51 21.62
N LEU A 95 7.21 -15.90 22.49
CA LEU A 95 5.90 -15.36 22.13
C LEU A 95 6.02 -14.14 21.20
N HIS A 96 6.93 -13.22 21.50
CA HIS A 96 7.22 -12.07 20.64
C HIS A 96 7.77 -12.48 19.28
N ARG A 97 8.69 -13.45 19.26
CA ARG A 97 9.24 -14.01 18.02
C ARG A 97 8.14 -14.65 17.18
N HIS A 98 7.28 -15.45 17.78
CA HIS A 98 6.15 -16.07 17.09
C HIS A 98 5.18 -15.01 16.53
N SER A 99 4.83 -14.00 17.34
CA SER A 99 4.00 -12.87 16.91
C SER A 99 4.61 -12.12 15.71
N LEU A 100 5.92 -11.85 15.74
CA LEU A 100 6.62 -11.16 14.66
C LEU A 100 6.59 -11.99 13.37
N LEU A 101 6.97 -13.28 13.46
CA LEU A 101 7.00 -14.17 12.30
C LEU A 101 5.60 -14.33 11.68
N ASN A 102 4.55 -14.47 12.49
CA ASN A 102 3.17 -14.55 11.99
C ASN A 102 2.76 -13.27 11.25
N GLN A 103 3.10 -12.11 11.81
CA GLN A 103 2.79 -10.81 11.21
C GLN A 103 3.52 -10.61 9.87
N VAL A 104 4.82 -10.95 9.80
CA VAL A 104 5.60 -10.85 8.57
C VAL A 104 5.09 -11.86 7.52
N SER A 105 4.85 -13.11 7.91
CA SER A 105 4.28 -14.15 7.02
C SER A 105 2.90 -13.77 6.51
N ARG A 106 2.06 -13.15 7.35
CA ARG A 106 0.76 -12.59 6.93
C ARG A 106 0.99 -11.51 5.87
N MET A 107 1.82 -10.51 6.19
CA MET A 107 2.09 -9.34 5.34
C MET A 107 2.61 -9.74 3.94
N LEU A 108 3.50 -10.73 3.90
CA LEU A 108 4.15 -11.23 2.67
C LEU A 108 3.40 -12.39 2.00
N ARG A 109 2.29 -12.87 2.58
CA ARG A 109 1.47 -13.98 2.07
C ARG A 109 2.29 -15.28 1.86
N LEU A 110 2.97 -15.73 2.91
CA LEU A 110 3.87 -16.88 2.88
C LEU A 110 3.22 -18.21 3.31
N SER A 111 1.89 -18.29 3.39
CA SER A 111 1.22 -19.56 3.72
C SER A 111 1.11 -20.47 2.50
N GLU A 112 0.99 -21.78 2.74
CA GLU A 112 0.80 -22.78 1.69
C GLU A 112 -0.45 -22.49 0.83
N SER A 113 -1.57 -22.10 1.46
CA SER A 113 -2.78 -21.69 0.74
C SER A 113 -2.56 -20.49 -0.19
N GLU A 114 -1.68 -19.55 0.17
CA GLU A 114 -1.33 -18.44 -0.72
C GLU A 114 -0.39 -18.89 -1.84
N GLU A 115 0.53 -19.81 -1.57
CA GLU A 115 1.38 -20.41 -2.60
C GLU A 115 0.56 -21.14 -3.66
N ASN A 116 -0.44 -21.92 -3.23
CA ASN A 116 -1.33 -22.64 -4.14
C ASN A 116 -2.05 -21.67 -5.09
N LYS A 117 -2.54 -20.54 -4.56
CA LYS A 117 -3.16 -19.47 -5.37
C LYS A 117 -2.17 -18.87 -6.38
N VAL A 118 -0.92 -18.63 -5.96
CA VAL A 118 0.12 -18.09 -6.86
C VAL A 118 0.40 -19.07 -8.01
N ARG A 119 0.57 -20.37 -7.71
CA ARG A 119 0.80 -21.41 -8.74
C ARG A 119 -0.39 -21.55 -9.68
N GLU A 120 -1.60 -21.56 -9.15
CA GLU A 120 -2.83 -21.65 -9.95
C GLU A 120 -3.00 -20.44 -10.88
N PHE A 121 -2.77 -19.23 -10.37
CA PHE A 121 -2.81 -18.01 -11.19
C PHE A 121 -1.78 -18.05 -12.31
N ARG A 122 -0.54 -18.46 -12.03
CA ARG A 122 0.52 -18.61 -13.06
C ARG A 122 0.11 -19.63 -14.13
N SER A 123 -0.44 -20.77 -13.73
CA SER A 123 -0.91 -21.80 -14.65
C SER A 123 -2.03 -21.29 -15.56
N ILE A 124 -2.98 -20.51 -15.03
CA ILE A 124 -4.04 -19.87 -15.83
C ILE A 124 -3.46 -18.85 -16.81
N VAL A 125 -2.51 -18.02 -16.38
CA VAL A 125 -1.86 -17.04 -17.26
C VAL A 125 -1.09 -17.73 -18.40
N GLU A 126 -0.33 -18.78 -18.08
CA GLU A 126 0.40 -19.57 -19.07
C GLU A 126 -0.53 -20.26 -20.06
N ALA A 127 -1.62 -20.88 -19.58
CA ALA A 127 -2.60 -21.54 -20.44
C ALA A 127 -3.33 -20.58 -21.38
N LEU A 128 -3.57 -19.33 -20.95
CA LEU A 128 -4.28 -18.33 -21.74
C LEU A 128 -3.39 -17.61 -22.76
N HIS A 129 -2.10 -17.41 -22.44
CA HIS A 129 -1.24 -16.48 -23.21
C HIS A 129 0.12 -17.07 -23.63
N GLY A 130 0.52 -18.23 -23.12
CA GLY A 130 1.84 -18.81 -23.38
C GLY A 130 2.98 -17.83 -23.10
N GLU A 131 3.90 -17.69 -24.06
CA GLU A 131 5.07 -16.80 -23.98
C GLU A 131 4.86 -15.44 -24.68
N GLU A 132 3.61 -15.03 -24.93
CA GLU A 132 3.34 -13.77 -25.63
C GLU A 132 3.95 -12.55 -24.89
N GLU A 133 4.64 -11.70 -25.63
CA GLU A 133 5.31 -10.50 -25.09
C GLU A 133 4.29 -9.46 -24.58
N ALA A 134 3.16 -9.32 -25.27
CA ALA A 134 2.09 -8.38 -24.91
C ALA A 134 1.49 -8.63 -23.51
N THR A 135 1.70 -9.83 -22.95
CA THR A 135 1.18 -10.26 -21.65
C THR A 135 2.30 -10.57 -20.64
N GLU A 136 3.54 -10.19 -20.93
CA GLU A 136 4.69 -10.37 -20.03
C GLU A 136 4.44 -9.74 -18.65
N TYR A 137 3.67 -8.66 -18.57
CA TYR A 137 3.31 -8.05 -17.28
C TYR A 137 2.49 -8.98 -16.38
N LEU A 138 1.71 -9.91 -16.93
CA LEU A 138 0.98 -10.92 -16.16
C LEU A 138 1.93 -12.00 -15.63
N ARG A 139 2.90 -12.42 -16.45
CA ARG A 139 3.91 -13.44 -16.09
C ARG A 139 4.93 -12.92 -15.07
N SER A 140 5.33 -11.65 -15.20
CA SER A 140 6.27 -11.00 -14.29
C SER A 140 5.63 -10.58 -12.96
N PHE A 141 4.30 -10.43 -12.93
CA PHE A 141 3.57 -10.21 -11.69
C PHE A 141 3.62 -11.48 -10.82
N SER A 142 4.06 -11.33 -9.57
CA SER A 142 4.33 -12.47 -8.69
C SER A 142 3.10 -13.29 -8.31
N GLY A 143 1.88 -12.77 -8.55
CA GLY A 143 0.62 -13.32 -8.05
C GLY A 143 0.37 -12.98 -6.58
N ARG A 144 1.27 -12.23 -5.92
CA ARG A 144 1.11 -11.79 -4.53
C ARG A 144 0.78 -10.30 -4.48
N VAL A 145 -0.13 -9.95 -3.58
CA VAL A 145 -0.58 -8.57 -3.36
C VAL A 145 -0.26 -8.15 -1.93
N PHE A 146 0.55 -7.12 -1.76
CA PHE A 146 0.98 -6.65 -0.44
C PHE A 146 -0.22 -6.24 0.42
N ARG A 147 -0.20 -6.64 1.69
CA ARG A 147 -1.17 -6.27 2.72
C ARG A 147 -0.46 -5.90 4.01
N SER A 148 -1.19 -5.41 5.00
CA SER A 148 -0.62 -4.99 6.29
C SER A 148 -0.26 -6.20 7.17
N PRO A 149 0.41 -6.01 8.32
CA PRO A 149 0.63 -7.08 9.30
C PRO A 149 -0.61 -7.51 10.09
N THR A 150 -1.69 -6.72 10.07
CA THR A 150 -2.93 -7.02 10.80
C THR A 150 -4.17 -6.71 9.95
N LEU A 151 -5.26 -7.44 10.19
CA LEU A 151 -6.55 -7.17 9.53
C LEU A 151 -7.12 -5.79 9.90
N PHE A 152 -6.91 -5.34 11.13
CA PHE A 152 -7.36 -4.01 11.55
C PHE A 152 -6.71 -2.89 10.73
N GLU A 153 -5.39 -2.96 10.52
CA GLU A 153 -4.68 -1.99 9.69
C GLU A 153 -5.17 -2.02 8.23
N ASP A 154 -5.42 -3.21 7.67
CA ASP A 154 -6.02 -3.35 6.34
C ASP A 154 -7.39 -2.68 6.27
N MET A 155 -8.27 -2.94 7.24
CA MET A 155 -9.60 -2.36 7.33
C MET A 155 -9.57 -0.83 7.40
N VAL A 156 -8.74 -0.27 8.28
CA VAL A 156 -8.61 1.19 8.40
C VAL A 156 -8.05 1.77 7.11
N LYS A 157 -6.99 1.20 6.53
CA LYS A 157 -6.42 1.66 5.25
C LYS A 157 -7.46 1.58 4.11
N CYS A 158 -8.33 0.59 4.09
CA CYS A 158 -9.44 0.50 3.14
C CYS A 158 -10.48 1.62 3.32
N ILE A 159 -10.78 2.04 4.56
CA ILE A 159 -11.60 3.23 4.81
C ILE A 159 -10.92 4.49 4.26
N LEU A 160 -9.59 4.61 4.41
CA LEU A 160 -8.83 5.76 3.92
C LEU A 160 -8.87 5.88 2.39
N LEU A 161 -8.92 4.77 1.65
CA LEU A 161 -9.01 4.77 0.18
C LEU A 161 -10.31 5.36 -0.37
N CYS A 162 -11.39 5.34 0.41
CA CYS A 162 -12.72 5.69 -0.08
C CYS A 162 -12.83 7.18 -0.40
N ASN A 163 -13.33 7.56 -1.59
CA ASN A 163 -13.68 8.94 -1.98
C ASN A 163 -12.58 9.99 -1.72
N CYS A 164 -11.31 9.68 -2.00
CA CYS A 164 -10.28 10.70 -2.06
C CYS A 164 -9.14 10.31 -3.02
N GLN A 165 -8.30 11.29 -3.34
CA GLN A 165 -7.07 11.05 -4.08
C GLN A 165 -6.05 10.29 -3.22
N PHE A 166 -5.18 9.53 -3.88
CA PHE A 166 -4.15 8.74 -3.21
C PHE A 166 -3.21 9.59 -2.35
N SER A 167 -2.90 10.83 -2.76
CA SER A 167 -2.14 11.80 -1.96
C SER A 167 -2.79 12.09 -0.60
N ARG A 168 -4.13 12.16 -0.54
CA ARG A 168 -4.87 12.34 0.72
C ARG A 168 -4.86 11.07 1.56
N THR A 169 -4.93 9.89 0.93
CA THR A 169 -4.77 8.59 1.62
C THR A 169 -3.40 8.50 2.30
N LEU A 170 -2.33 8.85 1.60
CA LEU A 170 -0.96 8.90 2.14
C LEU A 170 -0.87 9.83 3.36
N SER A 171 -1.43 11.04 3.25
CA SER A 171 -1.45 12.02 4.34
C SER A 171 -2.23 11.54 5.56
N MET A 172 -3.42 10.97 5.38
CA MET A 172 -4.22 10.44 6.50
C MET A 172 -3.52 9.27 7.20
N ALA A 173 -2.91 8.36 6.44
CA ALA A 173 -2.16 7.23 7.01
C ALA A 173 -0.95 7.72 7.82
N LYS A 174 -0.18 8.69 7.30
CA LYS A 174 0.94 9.32 8.03
C LYS A 174 0.47 9.98 9.32
N ALA A 175 -0.62 10.76 9.27
CA ALA A 175 -1.14 11.46 10.43
C ALA A 175 -1.65 10.52 11.53
N LEU A 176 -2.16 9.33 11.19
CA LEU A 176 -2.51 8.29 12.17
C LEU A 176 -1.26 7.76 12.90
N CYS A 177 -0.16 7.52 12.19
CA CYS A 177 1.09 7.07 12.81
C CYS A 177 1.76 8.16 13.66
N GLU A 178 1.69 9.43 13.25
CA GLU A 178 2.13 10.57 14.07
C GLU A 178 1.30 10.70 15.35
N LEU A 179 -0.02 10.58 15.25
CA LEU A 179 -0.90 10.57 16.42
C LEU A 179 -0.55 9.41 17.36
N GLN A 180 -0.22 8.24 16.83
CA GLN A 180 0.21 7.11 17.65
C GLN A 180 1.49 7.42 18.43
N PHE A 181 2.46 8.09 17.80
CA PHE A 181 3.68 8.55 18.46
C PHE A 181 3.37 9.52 19.62
N GLU A 182 2.46 10.47 19.40
CA GLU A 182 2.01 11.43 20.41
C GLU A 182 1.34 10.75 21.61
N ILE A 183 0.48 9.75 21.36
CA ILE A 183 -0.21 8.95 22.39
C ILE A 183 0.82 8.22 23.27
N GLN A 184 1.84 7.60 22.67
CA GLN A 184 2.86 6.84 23.40
C GLN A 184 3.74 7.72 24.30
N HIS A 185 4.05 8.93 23.85
CA HIS A 185 4.89 9.86 24.60
C HIS A 185 4.10 10.79 25.52
N GLN A 186 2.80 10.54 25.69
CA GLN A 186 1.87 11.38 26.48
C GLN A 186 2.01 12.87 26.16
N ILE A 187 2.31 13.20 24.89
CA ILE A 187 2.41 14.59 24.45
C ILE A 187 0.97 15.12 24.44
N SER A 188 0.57 15.66 25.60
CA SER A 188 -0.74 16.22 25.81
C SER A 188 -0.88 17.41 24.86
N SER A 189 -1.70 17.26 23.83
CA SER A 189 -2.14 18.35 22.96
C SER A 189 -3.19 19.23 23.65
N SER A 190 -3.00 19.49 24.96
CA SER A 190 -3.81 20.41 25.77
C SER A 190 -3.58 21.89 25.41
N LYS A 191 -2.82 22.19 24.34
CA LYS A 191 -2.60 23.56 23.83
C LYS A 191 -3.27 23.87 22.49
N ALA A 192 -4.07 22.98 21.91
CA ALA A 192 -4.73 23.23 20.62
C ALA A 192 -6.21 23.65 20.71
N ALA A 193 -6.68 23.96 21.92
CA ALA A 193 -8.06 24.40 22.18
C ALA A 193 -8.25 25.93 22.23
N GLU A 194 -7.17 26.71 22.27
CA GLU A 194 -7.22 28.18 22.24
C GLU A 194 -6.15 28.71 21.28
N ASP A 195 -6.44 28.64 19.99
CA ASP A 195 -5.96 29.68 19.07
C ASP A 195 -6.89 29.70 17.86
N ASP A 196 -7.56 30.84 17.70
CA ASP A 196 -8.47 31.19 16.61
C ASP A 196 -7.72 31.17 15.26
N PHE A 197 -7.58 29.99 14.67
CA PHE A 197 -7.22 29.88 13.27
C PHE A 197 -8.49 29.90 12.42
N ILE A 198 -8.97 31.11 12.12
CA ILE A 198 -10.02 31.35 11.12
C ILE A 198 -9.48 30.89 9.76
N PRO A 199 -10.04 29.84 9.13
CA PRO A 199 -9.61 29.45 7.80
C PRO A 199 -10.14 30.46 6.78
N LYS A 200 -9.26 31.32 6.24
CA LYS A 200 -9.55 32.07 5.01
C LYS A 200 -9.35 31.17 3.79
N THR A 201 -10.31 30.28 3.54
CA THR A 201 -10.55 29.72 2.20
C THR A 201 -12.05 29.46 2.02
N PRO A 202 -12.72 29.94 0.94
CA PRO A 202 -14.18 29.97 0.88
C PRO A 202 -14.78 28.57 0.72
N ALA A 203 -15.86 28.31 1.46
CA ALA A 203 -16.77 27.20 1.23
C ALA A 203 -17.45 27.36 -0.14
N GLY A 204 -16.93 26.69 -1.16
CA GLY A 204 -17.57 26.57 -2.46
C GLY A 204 -18.72 25.58 -2.40
N LYS A 205 -19.95 26.09 -2.24
CA LYS A 205 -21.19 25.36 -2.50
C LYS A 205 -21.16 24.80 -3.93
N GLU A 206 -21.46 23.51 -4.08
CA GLU A 206 -21.74 22.93 -5.38
C GLU A 206 -22.93 23.65 -6.02
N SER A 207 -22.72 24.20 -7.22
CA SER A 207 -23.80 24.61 -8.11
C SER A 207 -23.41 24.41 -9.56
N LYS A 208 -24.35 23.83 -10.31
CA LYS A 208 -24.25 23.44 -11.71
C LYS A 208 -24.03 24.67 -12.62
N ARG A 209 -22.98 24.64 -13.45
CA ARG A 209 -22.92 24.91 -14.93
C ARG A 209 -21.73 25.77 -15.42
N LYS A 210 -21.17 25.26 -16.54
CA LYS A 210 -20.57 25.89 -17.73
C LYS A 210 -19.18 26.56 -17.67
N LEU A 211 -18.42 26.26 -18.74
CA LEU A 211 -17.05 26.66 -19.09
C LEU A 211 -16.74 28.16 -18.98
N ARG A 212 -15.52 28.48 -18.53
CA ARG A 212 -14.50 29.17 -19.36
C ARG A 212 -13.11 29.06 -18.73
N VAL A 213 -12.11 28.87 -19.60
CA VAL A 213 -10.69 28.65 -19.30
C VAL A 213 -9.97 29.99 -19.18
N SER A 214 -9.10 30.16 -18.17
CA SER A 214 -7.99 31.12 -18.22
C SER A 214 -6.69 30.44 -17.78
N LYS A 215 -5.71 30.48 -18.68
CA LYS A 215 -4.37 29.88 -18.57
C LYS A 215 -3.46 30.76 -17.71
N VAL A 216 -2.68 30.13 -16.82
CA VAL A 216 -1.37 30.65 -16.39
C VAL A 216 -0.40 29.47 -16.42
N SER A 217 0.60 29.55 -17.31
CA SER A 217 1.64 28.54 -17.51
C SER A 217 2.89 28.95 -16.74
N ILE A 218 3.43 28.04 -15.92
CA ILE A 218 4.78 28.14 -15.38
C ILE A 218 5.63 27.10 -16.12
N ARG A 219 6.72 27.56 -16.77
CA ARG A 219 7.68 26.75 -17.52
C ARG A 219 8.65 26.07 -16.55
N LEU A 220 8.93 24.78 -16.76
CA LEU A 220 9.91 24.01 -16.00
C LEU A 220 10.84 23.27 -16.99
N GLU A 221 11.87 23.97 -17.45
CA GLU A 221 12.97 23.42 -18.25
C GLU A 221 14.25 24.14 -17.81
N SER A 222 15.01 23.52 -16.88
CA SER A 222 16.46 23.69 -16.71
C SER A 222 16.97 23.18 -15.34
N LYS A 223 16.85 21.87 -15.01
CA LYS A 223 17.64 21.26 -13.91
C LYS A 223 17.92 19.76 -14.05
N LEU A 224 17.86 19.21 -15.27
CA LEU A 224 18.35 17.85 -15.52
C LEU A 224 19.48 17.95 -16.54
N THR A 225 20.65 17.40 -16.16
CA THR A 225 21.95 17.28 -16.83
C THR A 225 22.98 18.38 -16.57
N GLU A 226 23.88 18.11 -15.62
CA GLU A 226 25.34 18.09 -15.83
C GLU A 226 26.02 17.55 -14.56
N SER A 227 26.58 16.34 -14.63
CA SER A 227 27.65 15.91 -13.72
C SER A 227 28.66 15.13 -14.55
N LYS A 228 29.75 15.79 -14.91
CA LYS A 228 30.93 15.18 -15.50
C LYS A 228 31.63 14.32 -14.44
N VAL A 229 32.10 13.18 -14.92
CA VAL A 229 32.98 12.23 -14.25
C VAL A 229 34.30 12.91 -13.87
N ASP A 230 34.75 12.70 -12.63
CA ASP A 230 36.17 12.61 -12.34
C ASP A 230 36.42 11.56 -11.24
N ASN A 231 37.44 10.74 -11.50
CA ASN A 231 37.84 9.57 -10.72
C ASN A 231 38.64 9.98 -9.47
N SER A 232 38.22 9.51 -8.29
CA SER A 232 39.17 9.16 -7.22
C SER A 232 38.54 8.15 -6.25
N VAL A 233 39.16 6.99 -6.15
CA VAL A 233 38.85 5.88 -5.25
C VAL A 233 39.17 6.25 -3.81
N SER A 234 38.20 6.22 -2.89
CA SER A 234 38.38 5.83 -1.47
C SER A 234 37.05 5.81 -0.71
N ASP A 235 36.90 4.77 0.13
CA ASP A 235 35.96 4.59 1.25
C ASP A 235 34.47 4.32 0.97
N LEU A 236 34.18 3.02 0.90
CA LEU A 236 32.88 2.40 1.18
C LEU A 236 32.42 2.77 2.60
N GLN A 237 31.58 3.80 2.72
CA GLN A 237 30.91 4.14 3.97
C GLN A 237 29.64 3.29 4.15
N LEU A 238 29.65 2.52 5.24
CA LEU A 238 28.52 1.74 5.76
C LEU A 238 27.23 2.58 5.79
N SER A 239 26.16 1.96 5.29
CA SER A 239 24.77 2.40 5.37
C SER A 239 24.43 3.04 6.72
N GLN A 240 24.07 4.32 6.67
CA GLN A 240 23.59 5.09 7.81
C GLN A 240 22.28 4.49 8.37
N GLU A 241 22.14 4.51 9.70
CA GLU A 241 20.89 4.17 10.39
C GLU A 241 19.69 4.93 9.79
N PRO A 242 18.48 4.36 9.78
CA PRO A 242 17.30 5.05 9.27
C PRO A 242 16.91 6.20 10.21
N HIS A 243 17.55 7.36 10.04
CA HIS A 243 17.36 8.58 10.82
C HIS A 243 16.02 9.31 10.53
N ASP A 244 15.15 8.76 9.68
CA ASP A 244 13.94 9.43 9.18
C ASP A 244 12.65 9.20 10.02
N PHE A 245 12.72 8.50 11.16
CA PHE A 245 11.53 8.18 11.98
C PHE A 245 11.24 9.16 13.13
N VAL A 246 11.92 10.31 13.22
CA VAL A 246 11.67 11.28 14.29
C VAL A 246 10.21 11.77 14.25
N GLY A 247 9.41 11.35 15.24
CA GLY A 247 7.99 11.71 15.37
C GLY A 247 6.98 10.80 14.66
N MET A 248 7.41 9.66 14.09
CA MET A 248 6.49 8.69 13.47
C MET A 248 6.40 7.40 14.28
N GLY A 249 5.18 7.06 14.70
CA GLY A 249 4.89 5.88 15.51
C GLY A 249 4.50 4.67 14.68
N SER A 250 4.05 3.63 15.39
CA SER A 250 3.33 2.51 14.79
C SER A 250 1.99 2.94 14.21
N PHE A 251 1.37 2.05 13.44
CA PHE A 251 -0.06 2.21 13.17
C PHE A 251 -0.85 2.11 14.50
N PRO A 252 -1.84 2.98 14.76
CA PRO A 252 -2.64 2.93 15.99
C PRO A 252 -3.33 1.58 16.19
N SER A 253 -3.37 1.10 17.43
CA SER A 253 -4.15 -0.09 17.79
C SER A 253 -5.65 0.24 17.95
N PRO A 254 -6.54 -0.77 17.92
CA PRO A 254 -7.95 -0.57 18.26
C PRO A 254 -8.13 0.09 19.64
N GLU A 255 -7.36 -0.32 20.64
CA GLU A 255 -7.46 0.18 22.03
C GLU A 255 -7.01 1.63 22.16
N GLU A 256 -6.02 2.06 21.36
CA GLU A 256 -5.59 3.46 21.32
C GLU A 256 -6.66 4.33 20.66
N LEU A 257 -7.21 3.89 19.53
CA LEU A 257 -8.21 4.65 18.79
C LEU A 257 -9.56 4.71 19.50
N ALA A 258 -10.01 3.61 20.12
CA ALA A 258 -11.33 3.51 20.76
C ALA A 258 -11.52 4.49 21.93
N LYS A 259 -10.43 5.01 22.50
CA LYS A 259 -10.42 5.95 23.64
C LYS A 259 -10.46 7.42 23.22
N LEU A 260 -10.36 7.72 21.92
CA LEU A 260 -10.28 9.09 21.42
C LEU A 260 -11.66 9.70 21.17
N ASP A 261 -11.73 11.03 21.23
CA ASP A 261 -12.89 11.78 20.77
C ASP A 261 -12.93 11.84 19.23
N GLU A 262 -14.13 11.74 18.66
CA GLU A 262 -14.35 11.73 17.20
C GLU A 262 -13.89 13.04 16.56
N SER A 263 -14.24 14.19 17.15
CA SER A 263 -13.92 15.50 16.60
C SER A 263 -12.42 15.79 16.66
N PHE A 264 -11.77 15.35 17.75
CA PHE A 264 -10.32 15.39 17.88
C PHE A 264 -9.65 14.54 16.79
N LEU A 265 -10.05 13.28 16.64
CA LEU A 265 -9.49 12.37 15.63
C LEU A 265 -9.70 12.91 14.20
N ALA A 266 -10.88 13.47 13.92
CA ALA A 266 -11.20 14.09 12.64
C ALA A 266 -10.28 15.28 12.32
N LYS A 267 -10.06 16.17 13.30
CA LYS A 267 -9.23 17.37 13.16
C LYS A 267 -7.75 17.00 13.07
N ARG A 268 -7.23 16.23 14.03
CA ARG A 268 -5.79 15.89 14.14
C ARG A 268 -5.27 15.10 12.95
N CYS A 269 -6.06 14.15 12.43
CA CYS A 269 -5.66 13.30 11.32
C CYS A 269 -6.28 13.70 9.98
N SER A 270 -7.02 14.83 9.93
CA SER A 270 -7.70 15.32 8.72
C SER A 270 -8.62 14.28 8.04
N LEU A 271 -9.25 13.42 8.84
CA LEU A 271 -10.03 12.26 8.36
C LEU A 271 -11.41 12.65 7.81
N GLY A 272 -11.96 13.78 8.27
CA GLY A 272 -13.34 14.18 8.00
C GLY A 272 -14.32 13.11 8.47
N TYR A 273 -15.32 12.77 7.66
CA TYR A 273 -16.34 11.75 7.99
C TYR A 273 -15.76 10.35 8.29
N ARG A 274 -14.50 10.08 7.92
CA ARG A 274 -13.86 8.78 8.17
C ARG A 274 -13.53 8.58 9.64
N ALA A 275 -13.39 9.65 10.43
CA ALA A 275 -13.07 9.55 11.86
C ALA A 275 -14.14 8.74 12.61
N SER A 276 -15.43 9.05 12.42
CA SER A 276 -16.54 8.31 13.04
C SER A 276 -16.48 6.80 12.72
N ARG A 277 -16.21 6.46 11.45
CA ARG A 277 -16.15 5.07 10.97
C ARG A 277 -14.98 4.31 11.59
N ILE A 278 -13.81 4.93 11.63
CA ILE A 278 -12.60 4.36 12.22
C ILE A 278 -12.79 4.17 13.74
N LEU A 279 -13.37 5.17 14.42
CA LEU A 279 -13.64 5.11 15.85
C LEU A 279 -14.63 3.99 16.19
N LYS A 280 -15.74 3.88 15.46
CA LYS A 280 -16.73 2.80 15.62
C LYS A 280 -16.14 1.42 15.32
N LEU A 281 -15.31 1.30 14.29
CA LEU A 281 -14.59 0.05 14.00
C LEU A 281 -13.69 -0.34 15.18
N ALA A 282 -12.88 0.59 15.69
CA ALA A 282 -12.00 0.37 16.82
C ALA A 282 -12.78 -0.05 18.08
N GLN A 283 -13.87 0.66 18.40
CA GLN A 283 -14.75 0.34 19.52
C GLN A 283 -15.42 -1.03 19.35
N GLY A 284 -15.90 -1.37 18.15
CA GLY A 284 -16.48 -2.67 17.84
C GLY A 284 -15.50 -3.82 18.03
N VAL A 285 -14.22 -3.62 17.70
CA VAL A 285 -13.16 -4.60 17.96
C VAL A 285 -12.88 -4.73 19.47
N VAL A 286 -12.69 -3.61 20.18
CA VAL A 286 -12.40 -3.60 21.63
C VAL A 286 -13.55 -4.20 22.45
N GLN A 287 -14.80 -3.98 22.04
CA GLN A 287 -15.99 -4.53 22.69
C GLN A 287 -16.26 -6.00 22.32
N GLY A 288 -15.51 -6.59 21.39
CA GLY A 288 -15.71 -7.96 20.92
C GLY A 288 -16.84 -8.16 19.92
N ASN A 289 -17.53 -7.09 19.50
CA ASN A 289 -18.57 -7.12 18.47
C ASN A 289 -17.99 -7.48 17.08
N ILE A 290 -16.73 -7.10 16.83
CA ILE A 290 -15.99 -7.42 15.61
C ILE A 290 -14.79 -8.29 15.98
N GLN A 291 -14.91 -9.59 15.76
CA GLN A 291 -13.88 -10.57 16.08
C GLN A 291 -12.92 -10.77 14.89
N LEU A 292 -11.82 -10.01 14.87
CA LEU A 292 -10.86 -10.01 13.75
C LEU A 292 -10.22 -11.38 13.51
N THR A 293 -9.80 -12.08 14.56
CA THR A 293 -9.21 -13.42 14.46
C THR A 293 -10.18 -14.39 13.79
N GLN A 294 -11.45 -14.38 14.20
CA GLN A 294 -12.48 -15.23 13.58
C GLN A 294 -12.68 -14.90 12.10
N LEU A 295 -12.67 -13.61 11.72
CA LEU A 295 -12.77 -13.22 10.31
C LEU A 295 -11.61 -13.76 9.47
N GLU A 296 -10.38 -13.77 10.01
CA GLU A 296 -9.23 -14.35 9.32
C GLU A 296 -9.26 -15.89 9.28
N GLU A 297 -9.76 -16.53 10.33
CA GLU A 297 -9.94 -17.99 10.37
C GLU A 297 -10.99 -18.48 9.38
N ASP A 298 -12.13 -17.80 9.29
CA ASP A 298 -13.21 -18.06 8.33
C ASP A 298 -12.75 -17.91 6.87
N CYS A 299 -11.60 -17.25 6.64
CA CYS A 299 -11.02 -17.00 5.33
C CYS A 299 -10.02 -18.07 4.86
N LYS A 300 -9.58 -18.99 5.74
CA LYS A 300 -8.55 -19.98 5.40
C LYS A 300 -8.96 -20.86 4.20
N GLU A 301 -10.25 -21.13 4.06
CA GLU A 301 -10.83 -21.80 2.89
C GLU A 301 -11.49 -20.76 1.96
N THR A 302 -10.80 -20.44 0.86
CA THR A 302 -11.30 -19.48 -0.13
C THR A 302 -12.35 -20.16 -1.03
N SER A 303 -13.62 -19.83 -0.83
CA SER A 303 -14.75 -20.30 -1.65
C SER A 303 -15.74 -19.16 -1.87
N LEU A 304 -16.65 -19.31 -2.84
CA LEU A 304 -17.74 -18.34 -3.04
C LEU A 304 -18.65 -18.25 -1.80
N SER A 305 -18.91 -19.37 -1.13
CA SER A 305 -19.72 -19.40 0.10
C SER A 305 -19.05 -18.66 1.27
N SER A 306 -17.75 -18.85 1.46
CA SER A 306 -17.02 -18.10 2.51
C SER A 306 -16.93 -16.61 2.16
N TYR A 307 -16.77 -16.26 0.88
CA TYR A 307 -16.84 -14.87 0.43
C TYR A 307 -18.17 -14.22 0.76
N ASP A 308 -19.30 -14.83 0.38
CA ASP A 308 -20.62 -14.23 0.58
C ASP A 308 -20.92 -14.00 2.07
N LYS A 309 -20.60 -14.99 2.91
CA LYS A 309 -20.74 -14.90 4.38
C LYS A 309 -19.90 -13.76 4.95
N LEU A 310 -18.62 -13.69 4.60
CA LEU A 310 -17.72 -12.65 5.07
C LEU A 310 -18.14 -11.27 4.54
N SER A 311 -18.51 -11.18 3.26
CA SER A 311 -18.97 -9.95 2.63
C SER A 311 -20.25 -9.43 3.28
N GLN A 312 -21.20 -10.32 3.64
CA GLN A 312 -22.40 -9.96 4.41
C GLN A 312 -22.06 -9.43 5.80
N ARG A 313 -21.13 -10.08 6.53
CA ARG A 313 -20.67 -9.63 7.85
C ARG A 313 -19.97 -8.28 7.78
N LEU A 314 -19.04 -8.12 6.84
CA LEU A 314 -18.31 -6.87 6.61
C LEU A 314 -19.25 -5.71 6.27
N ARG A 315 -20.30 -5.96 5.47
CA ARG A 315 -21.33 -4.95 5.13
C ARG A 315 -22.12 -4.43 6.34
N GLN A 316 -22.11 -5.12 7.48
CA GLN A 316 -22.75 -4.62 8.71
C GLN A 316 -21.89 -3.60 9.46
N ILE A 317 -20.61 -3.44 9.08
CA ILE A 317 -19.70 -2.50 9.73
C ILE A 317 -19.94 -1.09 9.16
N ASP A 318 -20.07 -0.08 10.02
CA ASP A 318 -20.25 1.30 9.58
C ASP A 318 -19.08 1.76 8.68
N GLY A 319 -19.42 2.29 7.51
CA GLY A 319 -18.44 2.69 6.50
C GLY A 319 -18.02 1.61 5.51
N PHE A 320 -18.49 0.37 5.65
CA PHE A 320 -18.13 -0.75 4.76
C PHE A 320 -19.15 -0.92 3.64
N GLY A 321 -19.01 -0.07 2.62
CA GLY A 321 -19.74 -0.24 1.36
C GLY A 321 -19.12 -1.32 0.46
N PRO A 322 -19.72 -1.60 -0.72
CA PRO A 322 -19.22 -2.63 -1.64
C PRO A 322 -17.74 -2.50 -1.99
N PHE A 323 -17.27 -1.27 -2.25
CA PHE A 323 -15.86 -0.99 -2.54
C PHE A 323 -14.93 -1.33 -1.37
N THR A 324 -15.27 -0.89 -0.16
CA THR A 324 -14.47 -1.15 1.05
C THR A 324 -14.43 -2.64 1.35
N CYS A 325 -15.58 -3.33 1.31
CA CYS A 325 -15.65 -4.77 1.52
C CYS A 325 -14.78 -5.54 0.51
N ALA A 326 -14.85 -5.19 -0.78
CA ALA A 326 -14.06 -5.86 -1.80
C ALA A 326 -12.54 -5.67 -1.58
N ASN A 327 -12.08 -4.48 -1.18
CA ASN A 327 -10.68 -4.26 -0.85
C ASN A 327 -10.24 -5.05 0.40
N VAL A 328 -11.06 -5.09 1.45
CA VAL A 328 -10.75 -5.89 2.66
C VAL A 328 -10.68 -7.38 2.32
N LEU A 329 -11.63 -7.90 1.54
CA LEU A 329 -11.64 -9.31 1.11
C LEU A 329 -10.45 -9.63 0.19
N MET A 330 -10.00 -8.68 -0.64
CA MET A 330 -8.74 -8.81 -1.38
C MET A 330 -7.55 -8.94 -0.44
N CYS A 331 -7.44 -8.09 0.60
CA CYS A 331 -6.42 -8.23 1.64
C CYS A 331 -6.51 -9.59 2.37
N MET A 332 -7.70 -10.19 2.41
CA MET A 332 -7.90 -11.53 2.98
C MET A 332 -7.59 -12.68 2.00
N GLY A 333 -7.40 -12.40 0.70
CA GLY A 333 -7.00 -13.40 -0.32
C GLY A 333 -8.11 -13.81 -1.29
N PHE A 334 -9.24 -13.09 -1.30
CA PHE A 334 -10.28 -13.26 -2.31
C PHE A 334 -10.01 -12.38 -3.54
N TYR A 335 -9.76 -13.02 -4.67
CA TYR A 335 -9.38 -12.32 -5.90
C TYR A 335 -10.43 -12.35 -7.01
N HIS A 336 -11.61 -12.93 -6.76
CA HIS A 336 -12.64 -13.06 -7.79
C HIS A 336 -13.47 -11.77 -8.00
N VAL A 337 -13.38 -10.80 -7.07
CA VAL A 337 -14.06 -9.51 -7.17
C VAL A 337 -13.06 -8.37 -7.32
N ILE A 338 -13.26 -7.54 -8.35
CA ILE A 338 -12.49 -6.31 -8.56
C ILE A 338 -13.16 -5.16 -7.77
N PRO A 339 -12.45 -4.50 -6.83
CA PRO A 339 -12.95 -3.30 -6.16
C PRO A 339 -13.00 -2.10 -7.13
N ALA A 340 -14.03 -2.05 -7.97
CA ALA A 340 -14.13 -1.07 -9.04
C ALA A 340 -14.39 0.35 -8.51
N ASP A 341 -13.64 1.32 -9.04
CA ASP A 341 -13.77 2.74 -8.72
C ASP A 341 -13.57 3.65 -9.95
N SER A 342 -13.35 4.94 -9.71
CA SER A 342 -13.08 5.90 -10.79
C SER A 342 -11.77 5.62 -11.53
N GLU A 343 -10.76 5.04 -10.88
CA GLU A 343 -9.52 4.64 -11.53
C GLU A 343 -9.72 3.41 -12.40
N THR A 344 -10.53 2.44 -11.97
CA THR A 344 -10.96 1.32 -12.82
C THR A 344 -11.62 1.83 -14.10
N ILE A 345 -12.58 2.75 -13.99
CA ILE A 345 -13.28 3.33 -15.16
C ILE A 345 -12.29 4.07 -16.06
N ARG A 346 -11.35 4.84 -15.50
CA ARG A 346 -10.31 5.54 -16.26
C ARG A 346 -9.44 4.56 -17.02
N HIS A 347 -8.98 3.51 -16.36
CA HIS A 347 -8.11 2.49 -16.94
C HIS A 347 -8.80 1.75 -18.08
N LEU A 348 -10.04 1.30 -17.90
CA LEU A 348 -10.81 0.65 -18.96
C LEU A 348 -11.04 1.56 -20.18
N LYS A 349 -11.19 2.88 -19.97
CA LYS A 349 -11.26 3.84 -21.08
C LYS A 349 -9.94 3.99 -21.82
N GLN A 350 -8.82 4.01 -21.11
CA GLN A 350 -7.51 4.32 -21.67
C GLN A 350 -6.83 3.11 -22.29
N VAL A 351 -6.98 1.93 -21.69
CA VAL A 351 -6.29 0.71 -22.11
C VAL A 351 -7.19 -0.17 -22.98
N HIS A 352 -8.47 -0.30 -22.63
CA HIS A 352 -9.41 -1.17 -23.35
C HIS A 352 -10.31 -0.42 -24.33
N SER A 353 -10.16 0.90 -24.46
CA SER A 353 -11.03 1.77 -25.29
C SER A 353 -12.53 1.57 -25.04
N LYS A 354 -12.92 1.11 -23.84
CA LYS A 354 -14.31 0.87 -23.46
C LYS A 354 -14.97 2.18 -23.05
N SER A 355 -16.20 2.42 -23.53
CA SER A 355 -17.05 3.52 -23.04
C SER A 355 -17.65 3.19 -21.66
N CYS A 356 -16.78 2.99 -20.68
CA CYS A 356 -17.13 2.55 -19.33
C CYS A 356 -17.71 3.69 -18.47
N THR A 357 -18.68 3.39 -17.63
CA THR A 357 -19.34 4.33 -16.71
C THR A 357 -19.51 3.70 -15.33
N VAL A 358 -19.92 4.48 -14.34
CA VAL A 358 -20.19 3.97 -12.98
C VAL A 358 -21.26 2.86 -13.00
N GLN A 359 -22.22 2.94 -13.94
CA GLN A 359 -23.29 1.96 -14.07
C GLN A 359 -22.87 0.70 -14.84
N THR A 360 -21.86 0.79 -15.71
CA THR A 360 -21.44 -0.33 -16.57
C THR A 360 -20.17 -1.01 -16.09
N VAL A 361 -19.40 -0.39 -15.19
CA VAL A 361 -18.06 -0.87 -14.79
C VAL A 361 -18.07 -2.33 -14.34
N GLY A 362 -19.08 -2.76 -13.57
CA GLY A 362 -19.18 -4.16 -13.13
C GLY A 362 -19.29 -5.15 -14.30
N ARG A 363 -20.09 -4.83 -15.31
CA ARG A 363 -20.20 -5.65 -16.53
C ARG A 363 -18.91 -5.59 -17.36
N ASP A 364 -18.33 -4.40 -17.47
CA ASP A 364 -17.16 -4.18 -18.31
C ASP A 364 -15.93 -4.90 -17.74
N VAL A 365 -15.73 -4.91 -16.41
CA VAL A 365 -14.66 -5.70 -15.78
C VAL A 365 -14.89 -7.19 -15.94
N GLU A 366 -16.13 -7.67 -15.78
CA GLU A 366 -16.45 -9.09 -15.97
C GLU A 366 -16.14 -9.54 -17.40
N LEU A 367 -16.58 -8.78 -18.41
CA LEU A 367 -16.34 -9.09 -19.82
C LEU A 367 -14.84 -9.20 -20.17
N ILE A 368 -13.97 -8.48 -19.48
CA ILE A 368 -12.53 -8.44 -19.76
C ILE A 368 -11.78 -9.50 -18.95
N TYR A 369 -12.09 -9.61 -17.66
CA TYR A 369 -11.28 -10.38 -16.73
C TYR A 369 -11.89 -11.73 -16.31
N ALA A 370 -13.14 -12.06 -16.67
CA ALA A 370 -13.76 -13.35 -16.31
C ALA A 370 -12.94 -14.58 -16.71
N LYS A 371 -12.17 -14.50 -17.80
CA LYS A 371 -11.27 -15.57 -18.25
C LYS A 371 -10.18 -15.95 -17.25
N TYR A 372 -9.87 -15.08 -16.28
CA TYR A 372 -8.87 -15.33 -15.24
C TYR A 372 -9.47 -15.89 -13.95
N ALA A 373 -10.74 -16.31 -13.94
CA ALA A 373 -11.38 -16.83 -12.74
C ALA A 373 -10.58 -17.97 -12.08
N PRO A 374 -10.44 -18.00 -10.74
CA PRO A 374 -11.01 -17.07 -9.74
C PRO A 374 -10.10 -15.86 -9.38
N PHE A 375 -9.15 -15.50 -10.24
CA PHE A 375 -8.12 -14.48 -10.02
C PHE A 375 -8.30 -13.19 -10.82
N GLN A 376 -9.55 -12.80 -11.10
CA GLN A 376 -9.88 -11.61 -11.89
C GLN A 376 -9.19 -10.35 -11.37
N PHE A 377 -9.13 -10.16 -10.05
CA PHE A 377 -8.42 -9.04 -9.42
C PHE A 377 -6.92 -9.08 -9.68
N LEU A 378 -6.25 -10.24 -9.62
CA LEU A 378 -4.81 -10.32 -9.84
C LEU A 378 -4.45 -9.91 -11.27
N ALA A 379 -5.22 -10.37 -12.26
CA ALA A 379 -5.01 -9.98 -13.65
C ALA A 379 -5.28 -8.49 -13.89
N TYR A 380 -6.41 -7.98 -13.38
CA TYR A 380 -6.73 -6.54 -13.45
C TYR A 380 -5.65 -5.70 -12.79
N TRP A 381 -5.20 -6.09 -11.61
CA TRP A 381 -4.24 -5.32 -10.85
C TRP A 381 -2.84 -5.39 -11.48
N ALA A 382 -2.42 -6.52 -12.00
CA ALA A 382 -1.17 -6.64 -12.76
C ALA A 382 -1.14 -5.68 -13.96
N GLU A 383 -2.25 -5.58 -14.72
CA GLU A 383 -2.36 -4.65 -15.85
C GLU A 383 -2.36 -3.19 -15.40
N MET A 384 -3.12 -2.85 -14.34
CA MET A 384 -3.15 -1.50 -13.77
C MET A 384 -1.78 -1.09 -13.23
N TRP A 385 -1.10 -2.00 -12.51
CA TRP A 385 0.19 -1.76 -11.90
C TRP A 385 1.28 -1.58 -12.96
N HIS A 386 1.26 -2.41 -14.01
CA HIS A 386 2.12 -2.24 -15.17
C HIS A 386 1.89 -0.89 -15.86
N PHE A 387 0.62 -0.50 -16.06
CA PHE A 387 0.28 0.80 -16.62
C PHE A 387 0.83 1.96 -15.78
N TYR A 388 0.75 1.88 -14.44
CA TYR A 388 1.38 2.87 -13.57
C TYR A 388 2.91 2.87 -13.69
N GLY A 389 3.54 1.69 -13.78
CA GLY A 389 4.97 1.54 -14.04
C GLY A 389 5.41 2.24 -15.34
N GLN A 390 4.65 2.10 -16.41
CA GLN A 390 4.92 2.78 -17.68
C GLN A 390 4.79 4.30 -17.59
N ARG A 391 3.93 4.82 -16.69
CA ARG A 391 3.64 6.26 -16.57
C ARG A 391 4.56 6.99 -15.62
N PHE A 392 4.94 6.35 -14.51
CA PHE A 392 5.70 6.98 -13.44
C PHE A 392 7.12 6.43 -13.30
N GLY A 393 7.46 5.37 -14.04
CA GLY A 393 8.68 4.58 -13.80
C GLY A 393 8.40 3.43 -12.85
N LYS A 394 9.41 2.59 -12.61
CA LYS A 394 9.28 1.42 -11.76
C LYS A 394 8.94 1.85 -10.32
N LEU A 395 7.78 1.42 -9.83
CA LEU A 395 7.23 1.92 -8.56
C LEU A 395 8.06 1.53 -7.34
N SER A 396 8.87 0.48 -7.43
CA SER A 396 9.84 0.07 -6.40
C SER A 396 11.11 0.93 -6.39
N GLU A 397 11.35 1.74 -7.43
CA GLU A 397 12.49 2.66 -7.53
C GLU A 397 12.06 4.12 -7.26
N LEU A 398 10.76 4.37 -7.06
CA LEU A 398 10.25 5.71 -6.79
C LEU A 398 10.66 6.20 -5.39
N PRO A 399 11.18 7.42 -5.25
CA PRO A 399 11.41 8.02 -3.94
C PRO A 399 10.08 8.32 -3.23
N VAL A 400 10.08 8.26 -1.90
CA VAL A 400 8.87 8.45 -1.06
C VAL A 400 8.19 9.80 -1.31
N SER A 401 8.97 10.85 -1.63
CA SER A 401 8.46 12.18 -1.97
C SER A 401 7.49 12.19 -3.16
N ASP A 402 7.62 11.19 -4.04
CA ASP A 402 6.96 11.15 -5.33
C ASP A 402 5.72 10.25 -5.33
N TYR A 403 5.47 9.48 -4.26
CA TYR A 403 4.26 8.65 -4.14
C TYR A 403 2.97 9.47 -4.29
N LYS A 404 2.96 10.71 -3.80
CA LYS A 404 1.83 11.64 -3.95
C LYS A 404 1.53 12.02 -5.40
N LEU A 405 2.47 11.77 -6.32
CA LEU A 405 2.31 12.08 -7.74
C LEU A 405 1.53 10.99 -8.48
N ILE A 406 1.36 9.79 -7.90
CA ILE A 406 0.61 8.68 -8.49
C ILE A 406 -0.89 8.96 -8.38
N THR A 407 -1.38 9.81 -9.27
CA THR A 407 -2.78 10.27 -9.29
C THR A 407 -3.25 10.43 -10.73
N ALA A 408 -4.54 10.24 -10.99
CA ALA A 408 -5.12 10.46 -12.32
C ALA A 408 -4.88 11.87 -12.87
N SER A 409 -4.76 12.89 -12.01
CA SER A 409 -4.38 14.25 -12.41
C SER A 409 -3.05 14.32 -13.16
N ASN A 410 -2.07 13.51 -12.72
CA ASN A 410 -0.72 13.48 -13.29
C ASN A 410 -0.59 12.47 -14.45
N MET A 411 -1.63 11.68 -14.73
CA MET A 411 -1.68 10.75 -15.88
C MET A 411 -2.20 11.41 -17.17
N LYS A 412 -2.65 12.68 -17.10
CA LYS A 412 -3.13 13.42 -18.29
C LYS A 412 -1.95 13.65 -19.23
N HIS A 413 -2.09 13.24 -20.50
CA HIS A 413 -1.07 13.44 -21.52
C HIS A 413 -0.64 14.92 -21.59
N LYS A 414 0.69 15.18 -21.58
CA LYS A 414 1.22 16.42 -22.17
C LYS A 414 0.68 16.47 -23.59
N LYS A 415 -0.13 17.48 -23.92
CA LYS A 415 -0.46 17.77 -25.32
C LYS A 415 0.86 17.94 -26.05
N ILE A 416 1.16 17.05 -27.00
CA ILE A 416 2.24 17.27 -27.96
C ILE A 416 1.93 18.61 -28.61
N ALA A 417 2.77 19.60 -28.35
CA ALA A 417 2.65 20.89 -29.00
C ALA A 417 2.86 20.65 -30.50
N THR A 418 1.79 20.68 -31.27
CA THR A 418 1.87 20.72 -32.73
C THR A 418 2.66 21.97 -33.09
N ARG A 419 3.93 21.79 -33.48
CA ARG A 419 4.72 22.82 -34.14
C ARG A 419 3.89 23.31 -35.33
N LYS A 420 3.40 24.54 -35.26
CA LYS A 420 2.86 25.27 -36.41
C LYS A 420 3.92 25.18 -37.51
N ARG A 421 3.60 24.50 -38.63
CA ARG A 421 4.31 24.70 -39.89
C ARG A 421 4.19 26.19 -40.21
N SER A 422 5.30 26.92 -40.14
CA SER A 422 5.40 28.24 -40.75
C SER A 422 5.24 28.06 -42.25
N LYS A 423 4.19 28.66 -42.82
CA LYS A 423 4.12 28.91 -44.26
C LYS A 423 5.30 29.82 -44.61
N THR A 424 6.24 29.31 -45.39
CA THR A 424 7.12 30.15 -46.19
C THR A 424 6.26 30.67 -47.34
N SER A 425 6.00 31.97 -47.33
CA SER A 425 5.47 32.72 -48.46
C SER A 425 6.52 32.76 -49.56
N ALA A 426 6.07 32.50 -50.78
CA ALA A 426 6.76 32.88 -52.00
C ALA A 426 6.65 34.40 -52.18
N GLU A 427 7.73 35.00 -52.69
CA GLU A 427 7.93 36.32 -53.31
C GLU A 427 9.47 36.43 -53.46
N GLU A 428 10.09 36.69 -54.60
CA GLU A 428 9.69 37.07 -55.96
C GLU A 428 10.84 36.69 -56.90
#